data_AF-A0A8I1FUX4-F1
#
_entry.id   AF-A0A8I1FUX4-F1
#
_cell.length_a   1.000
_cell.length_b   1.000
_cell.length_c   1.000
_cell.angle_alpha   90.00
_cell.angle_beta   90.00
_cell.angle_gamma   90.00
#
_symmetry.space_group_name_H-M   'P 1'
#
loop_
_entity.id
_entity.type
_entity.pdbx_description
1 polymer ?
#
loop_
_entity_poly.entity_id
_entity_poly.type
_entity_poly.pdbx_seq_one_letter_code
_entity_poly.pdbx_strand_id
1 'polypeptide(L)'
;MAIAGLWERWKAPTGEIVHSYTMLTINADSHPFMKVFHKPSDEKRSIVILPNGLIRDWLNSSVEQTMSFMQPYPPDRLMVDNRTG
;
A
#
# COMPACT_ATOMS: atom_id res chain seq x y z
N MET A 1 6.17 -5.44 9.40
CA MET A 1 5.10 -4.94 8.51
C MET A 1 5.69 -4.79 7.12
N ALA A 2 4.90 -5.10 6.09
CA ALA A 2 5.27 -4.88 4.70
C ALA A 2 4.14 -4.14 3.98
N ILE A 3 4.45 -3.50 2.86
CA ILE A 3 3.48 -2.81 2.01
C ILE A 3 3.31 -3.65 0.74
N ALA A 4 2.07 -3.94 0.36
CA ALA A 4 1.80 -4.61 -0.91
C ALA A 4 2.17 -3.67 -2.06
N GLY A 5 2.93 -4.18 -3.02
CA GLY A 5 3.45 -3.38 -4.11
C GLY A 5 3.74 -4.20 -5.34
N LEU A 6 3.77 -3.52 -6.47
CA LEU A 6 4.19 -4.09 -7.76
C LEU A 6 5.59 -3.56 -8.08
N TRP A 7 6.34 -4.32 -8.85
CA TRP A 7 7.64 -3.89 -9.36
C TRP A 7 7.75 -4.25 -10.83
N GLU A 8 8.53 -3.47 -11.57
CA GLU A 8 8.84 -3.75 -12.97
C GLU A 8 10.20 -3.13 -13.33
N ARG A 9 10.89 -3.76 -14.28
CA ARG A 9 12.07 -3.20 -14.94
C ARG A 9 11.69 -2.66 -16.32
N TRP A 10 12.21 -1.49 -16.66
CA TRP A 10 11.98 -0.89 -17.96
C TRP A 10 13.26 -0.24 -18.48
N LYS A 11 13.33 -0.05 -19.81
CA LYS A 11 14.48 0.58 -20.46
C LYS A 11 14.22 2.07 -20.62
N ALA A 12 15.04 2.91 -19.98
CA ALA A 12 14.97 4.35 -20.11
C ALA A 12 15.32 4.80 -21.54
N PRO A 13 14.91 6.01 -21.97
CA PRO A 13 15.33 6.57 -23.26
C PRO A 13 16.85 6.66 -23.43
N THR A 14 17.59 6.75 -22.32
CA THR A 14 19.06 6.73 -22.27
C THR A 14 19.68 5.35 -22.52
N GLY A 15 18.85 4.30 -22.54
CA GLY A 15 19.26 2.91 -22.73
C GLY A 15 19.52 2.13 -21.44
N GLU A 16 19.53 2.78 -20.28
CA GLU A 16 19.69 2.15 -18.97
C GLU A 16 18.47 1.29 -18.59
N ILE A 17 18.70 0.17 -17.90
CA ILE A 17 17.62 -0.61 -17.28
C ILE A 17 17.31 -0.05 -15.90
N VAL A 18 16.12 0.52 -15.74
CA VAL A 18 15.62 1.09 -14.49
C VAL A 18 14.70 0.08 -13.81
N HIS A 19 14.96 -0.18 -12.53
CA HIS A 19 14.05 -0.95 -11.68
C HIS A 19 13.16 0.02 -10.93
N SER A 20 11.85 -0.21 -11.01
CA SER A 20 10.84 0.65 -10.40
C SER A 20 9.84 -0.19 -9.62
N TYR A 21 9.19 0.44 -8.64
CA TYR A 21 8.13 -0.17 -7.86
C TYR A 21 7.06 0.86 -7.52
N THR A 22 5.88 0.37 -7.16
CA THR A 22 4.76 1.19 -6.70
C THR A 22 4.07 0.52 -5.52
N MET A 23 3.48 1.34 -4.65
CA MET A 23 2.67 0.87 -3.53
C MET A 23 1.21 0.77 -3.98
N LEU A 24 0.57 -0.34 -3.66
CA LEU A 24 -0.86 -0.50 -3.90
C LEU A 24 -1.66 0.29 -2.88
N THR A 25 -2.70 0.95 -3.36
CA THR A 25 -3.61 1.74 -2.54
C THR A 25 -5.05 1.30 -2.72
N ILE A 26 -5.86 1.51 -1.69
CA ILE A 26 -7.30 1.31 -1.68
C ILE A 26 -8.00 2.57 -1.18
N ASN A 27 -9.30 2.71 -1.49
CA ASN A 27 -10.12 3.77 -0.95
C ASN A 27 -10.19 3.63 0.58
N ALA A 28 -10.16 4.76 1.27
CA ALA A 28 -10.11 4.84 2.72
C ALA A 28 -11.15 5.82 3.30
N ASP A 29 -12.16 6.25 2.52
CA ASP A 29 -13.15 7.23 2.97
C ASP A 29 -13.93 6.74 4.20
N SER A 30 -14.16 5.42 4.25
CA SER A 30 -14.85 4.76 5.36
C SER A 30 -13.92 4.23 6.46
N HIS A 31 -12.59 4.39 6.31
CA HIS A 31 -11.64 3.83 7.26
C HIS A 31 -11.59 4.67 8.54
N PRO A 32 -11.87 4.12 9.74
CA PRO A 32 -11.99 4.90 10.98
C PRO A 32 -10.76 5.77 11.31
N PHE A 33 -9.56 5.22 11.12
CA PHE A 33 -8.29 5.92 11.31
C PHE A 33 -7.85 6.73 10.07
N MET A 34 -7.77 6.12 8.89
CA MET A 34 -7.17 6.76 7.71
C MET A 34 -8.00 7.90 7.09
N LYS A 35 -9.33 7.93 7.31
CA LYS A 35 -10.22 8.93 6.68
C LYS A 35 -9.95 10.39 7.07
N VAL A 36 -9.25 10.63 8.19
CA VAL A 36 -8.96 11.98 8.70
C VAL A 36 -7.62 12.54 8.18
N PHE A 37 -6.85 11.74 7.42
CA PHE A 37 -5.62 12.18 6.76
C PHE A 37 -5.90 12.67 5.33
N HIS A 38 -4.90 13.23 4.66
CA HIS A 38 -5.04 13.95 3.37
C HIS A 38 -5.92 15.20 3.44
N LYS A 39 -5.90 16.03 2.40
CA LYS A 39 -6.70 17.27 2.35
C LYS A 39 -8.20 16.94 2.36
N PRO A 40 -9.07 17.81 2.93
CA PRO A 40 -10.50 17.51 3.07
C PRO A 40 -11.25 17.17 1.78
N SER A 41 -10.85 17.74 0.65
CA SER A 41 -11.48 17.54 -0.67
C SER A 41 -10.95 16.36 -1.47
N ASP A 42 -9.89 15.71 -1.01
CA ASP A 42 -9.23 14.64 -1.75
C ASP A 42 -9.85 13.29 -1.39
N GLU A 43 -10.02 12.39 -2.36
CA GLU A 43 -10.35 10.98 -2.11
C GLU A 43 -9.35 10.41 -1.11
N LYS A 44 -9.85 9.78 -0.05
CA LYS A 44 -8.95 9.18 0.95
C LYS A 44 -8.41 7.88 0.37
N ARG A 45 -7.08 7.78 0.33
CA ARG A 45 -6.38 6.57 -0.07
C ARG A 45 -5.52 6.08 1.09
N SER A 46 -5.48 4.76 1.28
CA SER A 46 -4.54 4.11 2.19
C SER A 46 -3.68 3.13 1.42
N ILE A 47 -2.42 3.01 1.81
CA ILE A 47 -1.58 1.90 1.38
C ILE A 47 -2.15 0.58 1.91
N VAL A 48 -1.91 -0.50 1.17
CA VAL A 48 -2.24 -1.85 1.60
C VAL A 48 -1.09 -2.41 2.44
N ILE A 49 -1.34 -2.59 3.73
CA ILE A 49 -0.36 -3.13 4.68
C ILE A 49 -0.57 -4.63 4.80
N LEU A 50 0.48 -5.40 4.55
CA LEU A 50 0.50 -6.85 4.72
C LEU A 50 0.87 -7.22 6.16
N PRO A 51 0.02 -8.01 6.86
CA PRO A 51 0.41 -8.70 8.09
C PRO A 51 1.64 -9.57 7.86
N ASN A 52 2.52 -9.69 8.86
CA ASN A 52 3.78 -10.43 8.72
C ASN A 52 3.57 -11.89 8.23
N GLY A 53 2.47 -12.53 8.63
CA GLY A 53 2.14 -13.91 8.21
C GLY A 53 1.78 -14.06 6.74
N LEU A 54 1.44 -12.98 6.02
CA LEU A 54 0.94 -13.02 4.65
C LEU A 54 1.97 -12.58 3.59
N ILE A 55 3.19 -12.22 4.01
CA ILE A 55 4.22 -11.73 3.08
C ILE A 55 4.59 -12.79 2.04
N ARG A 56 4.74 -14.05 2.46
CA ARG A 56 5.07 -15.15 1.54
C ARG A 56 3.91 -15.44 0.60
N ASP A 57 2.68 -15.42 1.09
CA ASP A 57 1.49 -15.68 0.27
C ASP A 57 1.32 -14.58 -0.79
N TRP A 58 1.54 -13.32 -0.42
CA TRP A 58 1.57 -12.19 -1.36
C TRP A 58 2.58 -12.40 -2.49
N LEU A 59 3.82 -12.78 -2.16
CA LEU A 59 4.89 -12.95 -3.15
C LEU A 59 4.68 -14.15 -4.09
N ASN A 60 3.83 -15.12 -3.70
CA ASN A 60 3.58 -16.33 -4.48
C ASN A 60 2.14 -16.39 -5.04
N SER A 61 1.32 -15.37 -4.83
CA SER A 61 -0.08 -15.37 -5.27
C SER A 61 -0.21 -15.20 -6.77
N SER A 62 -1.26 -15.79 -7.35
CA SER A 62 -1.69 -15.44 -8.70
C SER A 62 -2.30 -14.02 -8.73
N VAL A 63 -2.46 -13.47 -9.93
CA VAL A 63 -3.11 -12.17 -10.13
C VAL A 63 -4.54 -12.17 -9.58
N GLU A 64 -5.28 -13.26 -9.77
CA GLU A 64 -6.65 -13.41 -9.30
C GLU A 64 -6.72 -13.44 -7.76
N GLN A 65 -5.74 -14.06 -7.12
CA GLN A 65 -5.64 -14.15 -5.66
C GLN A 65 -5.18 -12.81 -5.04
N THR A 66 -4.45 -11.99 -5.77
CA THR A 66 -3.89 -10.70 -5.30
C THR A 66 -4.98 -9.78 -4.74
N MET A 67 -6.20 -9.82 -5.30
CA MET A 67 -7.31 -8.98 -4.85
C MET A 67 -7.77 -9.26 -3.42
N SER A 68 -7.60 -10.48 -2.90
CA SER A 68 -7.98 -10.78 -1.51
C SER A 68 -7.09 -10.06 -0.49
N PHE A 69 -5.89 -9.65 -0.88
CA PHE A 69 -4.98 -8.88 -0.02
C PHE A 69 -5.34 -7.38 0.04
N MET A 70 -6.22 -6.89 -0.85
CA MET A 70 -6.59 -5.47 -0.94
C MET A 70 -7.59 -5.08 0.15
N GLN A 71 -7.17 -5.20 1.41
CA GLN A 71 -8.00 -4.97 2.59
C GLN A 71 -7.48 -3.77 3.41
N PRO A 72 -8.38 -2.99 4.05
CA PRO A 72 -7.97 -1.97 4.99
C PRO A 72 -7.27 -2.58 6.20
N TYR A 73 -6.18 -1.95 6.63
CA TYR A 73 -5.46 -2.42 7.81
C TYR A 73 -6.26 -2.09 9.09
N PRO A 74 -6.31 -2.98 10.11
CA PRO A 74 -7.11 -2.73 11.29
C PRO A 74 -6.72 -1.41 12.00
N PRO A 75 -7.68 -0.51 12.27
CA PRO A 75 -7.39 0.82 12.82
C PRO A 75 -6.79 0.77 14.23
N ASP A 76 -7.12 -0.25 15.02
CA ASP A 76 -6.58 -0.51 16.36
C ASP A 76 -5.10 -0.91 16.36
N ARG A 77 -4.54 -1.24 15.19
CA ARG A 77 -3.12 -1.57 14.99
C ARG A 77 -2.31 -0.43 14.40
N LEU A 78 -2.92 0.76 14.28
CA LEU A 78 -2.27 1.97 13.82
C LEU A 78 -2.16 2.96 14.97
N MET A 79 -1.03 3.65 15.05
CA MET A 79 -0.81 4.75 15.99
C MET A 79 -0.17 5.90 15.22
N VAL A 80 -0.60 7.12 15.54
CA VAL A 80 0.04 8.35 15.06
C VAL A 80 0.90 8.91 16.19
N ASP A 81 2.18 9.14 15.89
CA ASP A 81 3.10 9.84 16.76
C ASP A 81 3.22 11.28 16.26
N ASN A 82 2.67 12.24 17.01
CA ASN A 82 2.74 13.65 16.69
C ASN A 82 4.10 14.19 17.10
N ARG A 83 5.13 13.90 16.29
CA ARG A 83 6.45 14.50 16.49
C ARG A 83 6.38 15.98 16.14
N THR A 84 6.41 16.84 17.15
CA THR A 84 6.77 18.25 16.99
C THR A 84 8.24 18.29 16.59
N GLY A 85 8.51 18.80 15.39
CA GLY A 85 9.86 19.07 14.91
C GLY A 85 10.58 20.15 15.72
#